data_AF-A0A935LQV8-F1
#
_entry.id   AF-A0A935LQV8-F1
#
_cell.length_a   1.000
_cell.length_b   1.000
_cell.length_c   1.000
_cell.angle_alpha   90.00
_cell.angle_beta   90.00
_cell.angle_gamma   90.00
#
_symmetry.space_group_name_H-M   'P 1'
#
loop_
_entity.id
_entity.type
_entity.pdbx_description
1 polymer ?
#
loop_
_entity_poly.entity_id
_entity_poly.type
_entity_poly.pdbx_seq_one_letter_code
_entity_poly.pdbx_strand_id
1 'polypeptide(L)'
;MGVIYFASIAGLIFGLKSISYWLLFLPLALFTLLYSAPKFPHSLFKKLEKQIIGKTLLLTLVWTYATTILPMLITSTEWTWLNTVFSIHRFTLIFPICILFDIRDKRADRITGIKSIVTLLPARTIRGIFNAFILLHLLTSVLAFYVKMDNFLIYITFLIPSIITYWLYPKAIKSTNAYLFYFVLDGLMILAPVCYFLIILFQNI
;
A
#
# COMPACT_ATOMS: atom_id res chain seq x y z
N MET A 1 23.90 3.95 5.05
CA MET A 1 23.85 4.46 6.43
C MET A 1 23.31 5.88 6.49
N GLY A 2 23.92 6.88 5.83
CA GLY A 2 23.48 8.29 5.91
C GLY A 2 22.01 8.58 5.56
N VAL A 3 21.46 7.93 4.53
CA VAL A 3 20.05 8.09 4.12
C VAL A 3 19.07 7.61 5.19
N ILE A 4 19.41 6.53 5.91
CA ILE A 4 18.55 5.98 6.97
C ILE A 4 18.54 6.92 8.17
N TYR A 5 19.71 7.40 8.59
CA TYR A 5 19.80 8.39 9.68
C TYR A 5 19.04 9.66 9.35
N PHE A 6 19.19 10.17 8.13
CA PHE A 6 18.47 11.36 7.69
C PHE A 6 16.95 11.15 7.70
N ALA A 7 16.48 10.02 7.15
CA ALA A 7 15.05 9.67 7.15
C ALA A 7 14.50 9.48 8.58
N SER A 8 15.26 8.85 9.47
CA SER A 8 14.86 8.66 10.87
C SER A 8 14.81 9.99 11.65
N ILE A 9 15.77 10.89 11.45
CA ILE A 9 15.78 12.22 12.07
C ILE A 9 14.61 13.06 11.54
N ALA A 10 14.40 13.08 10.21
CA ALA A 10 13.27 13.77 9.61
C ALA A 10 11.93 13.22 10.13
N GLY A 11 11.81 11.89 10.23
CA GLY A 11 10.65 11.21 10.81
C GLY A 11 10.42 11.57 12.28
N LEU A 12 11.47 11.65 13.09
CA LEU A 12 11.39 12.07 14.49
C LEU A 12 10.89 13.52 14.60
N ILE A 13 11.49 14.45 13.85
CA ILE A 13 11.11 15.87 13.86
C ILE A 13 9.64 16.03 13.43
N PHE A 14 9.22 15.34 12.37
CA PHE A 14 7.84 15.38 11.90
C PHE A 14 6.86 14.75 12.89
N GLY A 15 7.26 13.64 13.52
CA GLY A 15 6.48 12.97 14.56
C GLY A 15 6.26 13.85 15.79
N LEU A 16 7.30 14.56 16.24
CA LEU A 16 7.20 15.52 17.35
C LEU A 16 6.27 16.69 17.01
N LYS A 17 6.34 17.22 15.78
CA LYS A 17 5.41 18.27 15.32
C LYS A 17 3.95 17.80 15.23
N SER A 18 3.75 16.49 15.03
CA SER A 18 2.43 15.88 14.84
C SER A 18 1.90 15.18 16.10
N ILE A 19 2.53 15.40 17.27
CA ILE A 19 2.20 14.71 18.52
C ILE A 19 0.74 14.93 18.93
N SER A 20 0.16 16.08 18.60
CA SER A 20 -1.25 16.41 18.84
C SER A 20 -2.22 15.41 18.17
N TYR A 21 -1.78 14.73 17.12
CA TYR A 21 -2.56 13.74 16.36
C TYR A 21 -2.28 12.29 16.78
N TRP A 22 -1.62 12.04 17.92
CA TRP A 22 -1.16 10.69 18.33
C TRP A 22 -2.28 9.63 18.31
N LEU A 23 -3.52 10.00 18.62
CA LEU A 23 -4.68 9.10 18.55
C LEU A 23 -4.93 8.55 17.13
N LEU A 24 -4.66 9.35 16.09
CA LEU A 24 -4.77 8.92 14.70
C LEU A 24 -3.70 7.87 14.32
N PHE A 25 -2.64 7.72 15.11
CA PHE A 25 -1.63 6.69 14.90
C PHE A 25 -1.98 5.37 15.61
N LEU A 26 -2.99 5.34 16.49
CA LEU A 26 -3.39 4.11 17.19
C LEU A 26 -3.83 2.99 16.23
N PRO A 27 -4.65 3.22 15.18
CA PRO A 27 -4.99 2.18 14.22
C PRO A 27 -3.75 1.59 13.54
N LEU A 28 -2.77 2.43 13.19
CA LEU A 28 -1.50 1.97 12.62
C LEU A 28 -0.72 1.08 13.59
N ALA A 29 -0.61 1.50 14.85
CA ALA A 29 0.06 0.72 15.89
C ALA A 29 -0.65 -0.62 16.11
N LEU A 30 -1.98 -0.62 16.24
CA LEU A 30 -2.79 -1.82 16.43
C LEU A 30 -2.66 -2.78 15.24
N PHE A 31 -2.78 -2.30 14.01
CA PHE A 31 -2.66 -3.15 12.83
C PHE A 31 -1.23 -3.67 12.63
N THR A 32 -0.20 -2.88 12.95
CA THR A 32 1.20 -3.32 12.89
C THR A 32 1.50 -4.38 13.96
N LEU A 33 0.91 -4.23 15.15
CA LEU A 33 0.96 -5.26 16.19
C LEU A 33 0.23 -6.52 15.75
N LEU A 34 -0.97 -6.42 15.16
CA LEU A 34 -1.68 -7.59 14.63
C LEU A 34 -0.91 -8.29 13.50
N TYR A 35 -0.20 -7.53 12.67
CA TYR A 35 0.66 -8.06 11.61
C TYR A 35 1.90 -8.77 12.17
N SER A 36 2.50 -8.22 13.24
CA SER A 36 3.75 -8.73 13.84
C SER A 36 3.51 -9.76 14.95
N ALA A 37 2.31 -9.79 15.51
CA ALA A 37 1.88 -10.66 16.60
C ALA A 37 2.24 -12.13 16.38
N PRO A 38 2.03 -12.73 15.20
CA PRO A 38 2.35 -14.15 14.97
C PRO A 38 3.82 -14.52 15.23
N LYS A 39 4.73 -13.54 15.19
CA LYS A 39 6.17 -13.76 15.42
C LYS A 39 6.53 -13.77 16.91
N PHE A 40 5.61 -13.42 17.80
CA PHE A 40 5.84 -13.38 19.24
C PHE A 40 5.59 -14.75 19.88
N PRO A 41 6.47 -15.23 20.79
CA PRO A 41 6.41 -16.60 21.34
C PRO A 41 5.26 -16.87 22.33
N HIS A 42 4.33 -15.94 22.55
CA HIS A 42 3.24 -16.08 23.53
C HIS A 42 2.03 -16.88 22.97
N SER A 43 1.37 -17.67 23.81
CA SER A 43 0.32 -18.63 23.41
C SER A 43 -0.93 -18.00 22.78
N LEU A 44 -1.30 -16.78 23.19
CA LEU A 44 -2.38 -15.99 22.58
C LEU A 44 -2.04 -15.62 21.12
N PHE A 45 -0.79 -15.25 20.83
CA PHE A 45 -0.37 -14.82 19.50
C PHE A 45 -0.19 -15.99 18.52
N LYS A 46 0.18 -17.19 19.02
CA LYS A 46 0.19 -18.42 18.22
C LYS A 46 -1.20 -18.84 17.70
N LYS A 47 -2.29 -18.42 18.35
CA LYS A 47 -3.66 -18.66 17.83
C LYS A 47 -3.99 -17.73 16.67
N LEU A 48 -3.52 -16.49 16.72
CA LEU A 48 -3.66 -15.50 15.64
C LEU A 48 -2.85 -15.90 14.39
N GLU A 49 -1.76 -16.64 14.57
CA GLU A 49 -0.95 -17.21 13.47
C GLU A 49 -1.77 -18.12 12.52
N LYS A 50 -2.80 -18.80 13.04
CA LYS A 50 -3.64 -19.69 12.25
C LYS A 50 -4.67 -18.96 11.37
N GLN A 51 -4.90 -17.67 11.60
CA GLN A 51 -5.90 -16.85 10.88
C GLN A 51 -5.27 -15.73 10.00
N ILE A 52 -4.02 -15.89 9.58
CA ILE A 52 -3.25 -14.93 8.74
C ILE A 52 -3.81 -14.78 7.29
N ILE A 53 -5.03 -15.22 7.01
CA ILE A 53 -5.74 -14.91 5.77
C ILE A 53 -5.80 -13.38 5.56
N GLY A 54 -5.79 -12.61 6.65
CA GLY A 54 -5.75 -11.16 6.62
C GLY A 54 -4.41 -10.49 6.30
N LYS A 55 -3.27 -11.18 6.11
CA LYS A 55 -1.95 -10.51 5.96
C LYS A 55 -1.94 -9.46 4.83
N THR A 56 -2.36 -9.89 3.64
CA THR A 56 -2.41 -9.03 2.46
C THR A 56 -3.36 -7.86 2.69
N LEU A 57 -4.55 -8.14 3.24
CA LEU A 57 -5.58 -7.14 3.50
C LEU A 57 -5.14 -6.14 4.57
N LEU A 58 -4.59 -6.62 5.69
CA LEU A 58 -4.10 -5.84 6.81
C LEU A 58 -2.96 -4.92 6.36
N LEU A 59 -1.98 -5.45 5.62
CA LEU A 59 -0.88 -4.66 5.09
C LEU A 59 -1.38 -3.60 4.10
N THR A 60 -2.34 -3.95 3.25
CA THR A 60 -2.98 -3.00 2.34
C THR A 60 -3.70 -1.89 3.11
N LEU A 61 -4.45 -2.22 4.16
CA LEU A 61 -5.16 -1.25 5.01
C LEU A 61 -4.18 -0.33 5.74
N VAL A 62 -3.10 -0.89 6.31
CA VAL A 62 -2.03 -0.12 6.98
C VAL A 62 -1.43 0.91 6.02
N TRP A 63 -1.06 0.47 4.82
CA TRP A 63 -0.44 1.36 3.83
C TRP A 63 -1.41 2.38 3.25
N THR A 64 -2.67 1.99 3.02
CA THR A 64 -3.72 2.93 2.58
C THR A 64 -3.96 3.96 3.68
N TYR A 65 -4.05 3.53 4.93
CA TYR A 65 -4.24 4.43 6.06
C TYR A 65 -3.05 5.38 6.19
N ALA A 66 -1.82 4.87 6.23
CA ALA A 66 -0.61 5.67 6.38
C ALA A 66 -0.40 6.69 5.25
N THR A 67 -0.63 6.27 3.99
CA THR A 67 -0.29 7.12 2.82
C THR A 67 -1.43 8.01 2.36
N THR A 68 -2.66 7.76 2.82
CA THR A 68 -3.86 8.43 2.28
C THR A 68 -4.76 8.95 3.38
N ILE A 69 -5.32 8.06 4.21
CA ILE A 69 -6.35 8.44 5.19
C ILE A 69 -5.75 9.32 6.29
N LEU A 70 -4.58 8.96 6.84
CA LEU A 70 -3.93 9.71 7.90
C LEU A 70 -3.59 11.14 7.47
N PRO A 71 -2.90 11.39 6.32
CA PRO A 71 -2.71 12.75 5.82
C PRO A 71 -4.03 13.51 5.68
N MET A 72 -5.07 12.89 5.13
CA MET A 72 -6.40 13.52 4.99
C MET A 72 -7.00 13.91 6.34
N LEU A 73 -6.94 13.04 7.35
CA LEU A 73 -7.45 13.34 8.69
C LEU A 73 -6.67 14.44 9.40
N ILE A 74 -5.39 14.62 9.08
CA ILE A 74 -4.56 15.69 9.62
C ILE A 74 -4.86 17.03 8.92
N THR A 75 -5.07 17.02 7.60
CA THR A 75 -5.16 18.26 6.79
C THR A 75 -6.58 18.71 6.46
N SER A 76 -7.56 17.80 6.43
CA SER A 76 -8.94 18.14 6.08
C SER A 76 -9.79 18.34 7.33
N THR A 77 -10.65 19.36 7.30
CA THR A 77 -11.61 19.64 8.38
C THR A 77 -12.83 18.74 8.31
N GLU A 78 -13.16 18.19 7.13
CA GLU A 78 -14.35 17.35 6.91
C GLU A 78 -14.09 16.19 5.93
N TRP A 79 -14.76 15.06 6.17
CA TRP A 79 -14.70 13.90 5.29
C TRP A 79 -15.65 14.03 4.12
N THR A 80 -15.13 14.05 2.89
CA THR A 80 -15.91 14.20 1.67
C THR A 80 -16.03 12.89 0.88
N TRP A 81 -16.97 12.83 -0.07
CA TRP A 81 -17.07 11.72 -1.02
C TRP A 81 -15.77 11.51 -1.83
N LEU A 82 -15.08 12.61 -2.18
CA LEU A 82 -13.81 12.55 -2.88
C LEU A 82 -12.73 11.83 -2.05
N ASN A 83 -12.70 12.05 -0.74
CA ASN A 83 -11.76 11.36 0.16
C ASN A 83 -12.01 9.85 0.15
N THR A 84 -13.28 9.42 0.11
CA THR A 84 -13.66 8.01 0.00
C THR A 84 -13.19 7.42 -1.33
N VAL A 85 -13.49 8.07 -2.46
CA VAL A 85 -13.09 7.61 -3.79
C VAL A 85 -11.57 7.48 -3.90
N PHE A 86 -10.84 8.49 -3.42
CA PHE A 86 -9.38 8.48 -3.43
C PHE A 86 -8.81 7.38 -2.51
N SER A 87 -9.39 7.17 -1.33
CA SER A 87 -8.98 6.08 -0.43
C SER A 87 -9.17 4.70 -1.06
N ILE A 88 -10.30 4.47 -1.75
CA ILE A 88 -10.57 3.23 -2.49
C ILE A 88 -9.59 3.08 -3.67
N HIS A 89 -9.34 4.15 -4.41
CA HIS A 89 -8.37 4.15 -5.50
C HIS A 89 -6.96 3.76 -5.00
N ARG A 90 -6.54 4.28 -3.85
CA ARG A 90 -5.24 3.94 -3.23
C ARG A 90 -5.22 2.50 -2.72
N PHE A 91 -6.27 2.04 -2.06
CA PHE A 91 -6.41 0.65 -1.61
C PHE A 91 -6.29 -0.35 -2.78
N THR A 92 -6.94 -0.05 -3.90
CA THR A 92 -6.97 -0.93 -5.07
C THR A 92 -5.65 -1.02 -5.82
N LEU A 93 -4.75 -0.03 -5.67
CA LEU A 93 -3.37 -0.10 -6.14
C LEU A 93 -2.47 -0.91 -5.20
N ILE A 94 -2.59 -0.67 -3.90
CA ILE A 94 -1.69 -1.24 -2.90
C ILE A 94 -1.93 -2.74 -2.77
N PHE A 95 -3.19 -3.19 -2.88
CA PHE A 95 -3.54 -4.60 -2.75
C PHE A 95 -2.80 -5.53 -3.74
N PRO A 96 -2.79 -5.28 -5.07
CA PRO A 96 -2.03 -6.10 -6.02
C PRO A 96 -0.52 -6.03 -5.79
N ILE A 97 0.02 -4.91 -5.30
CA ILE A 97 1.43 -4.81 -4.88
C ILE A 97 1.69 -5.77 -3.70
N CYS A 98 0.86 -5.72 -2.65
CA CYS A 98 0.97 -6.62 -1.50
C CYS A 98 0.83 -8.11 -1.90
N ILE A 99 -0.01 -8.44 -2.89
CA ILE A 99 -0.06 -9.81 -3.44
C ILE A 99 1.29 -10.24 -3.99
N LEU A 100 2.00 -9.38 -4.73
CA LEU A 100 3.32 -9.73 -5.28
C LEU A 100 4.33 -10.01 -4.16
N PHE A 101 4.33 -9.21 -3.10
CA PHE A 101 5.15 -9.46 -1.91
C PHE A 101 4.82 -10.79 -1.24
N ASP A 102 3.53 -11.11 -1.06
CA ASP A 102 3.12 -12.38 -0.46
C ASP A 102 3.44 -13.59 -1.37
N ILE A 103 3.47 -13.42 -2.70
CA ILE A 103 3.95 -14.46 -3.64
C ILE A 103 5.45 -14.71 -3.44
N ARG A 104 6.26 -13.67 -3.30
CA ARG A 104 7.69 -13.81 -3.02
C ARG A 104 7.93 -14.55 -1.70
N ASP A 105 7.19 -14.17 -0.67
CA ASP A 105 7.37 -14.71 0.69
C ASP A 105 6.68 -16.08 0.88
N LYS A 106 5.90 -16.55 -0.10
CA LYS A 106 5.13 -17.82 -0.05
C LYS A 106 5.95 -19.02 0.40
N ARG A 107 7.21 -19.14 -0.03
CA ARG A 107 8.06 -20.28 0.34
C ARG A 107 8.45 -20.23 1.82
N ALA A 108 8.82 -19.06 2.33
CA ALA A 108 9.15 -18.85 3.73
C ALA A 108 7.92 -19.06 4.62
N ASP A 109 6.77 -18.48 4.23
CA ASP A 109 5.50 -18.62 4.94
C ASP A 109 5.04 -20.09 5.03
N ARG A 110 5.29 -20.91 3.99
CA ARG A 110 5.00 -22.35 4.04
C ARG A 110 5.88 -23.12 5.04
N ILE A 111 7.15 -22.74 5.15
CA ILE A 111 8.09 -23.40 6.07
C ILE A 111 7.72 -23.09 7.52
N THR A 112 7.30 -21.86 7.80
CA THR A 112 6.87 -21.43 9.14
C THR A 112 5.44 -21.82 9.49
N GLY A 113 4.66 -22.35 8.54
CA GLY A 113 3.27 -22.75 8.75
C GLY A 113 2.26 -21.60 8.71
N ILE A 114 2.67 -20.42 8.25
CA ILE A 114 1.84 -19.23 8.09
C ILE A 114 0.87 -19.43 6.92
N LYS A 115 -0.43 -19.31 7.21
CA LYS A 115 -1.52 -19.44 6.22
C LYS A 115 -1.92 -18.07 5.66
N SER A 116 -1.30 -17.61 4.58
CA SER A 116 -1.73 -16.43 3.81
C SER A 116 -2.63 -16.78 2.62
N ILE A 117 -3.35 -15.80 2.07
CA ILE A 117 -4.18 -15.96 0.84
C ILE A 117 -3.41 -16.66 -0.27
N VAL A 118 -2.14 -16.30 -0.47
CA VAL A 118 -1.27 -16.83 -1.52
C VAL A 118 -0.78 -18.25 -1.24
N THR A 119 -0.70 -18.67 0.02
CA THR A 119 -0.35 -20.05 0.39
C THR A 119 -1.53 -21.01 0.23
N LEU A 120 -2.75 -20.52 0.52
CA LEU A 120 -4.00 -21.29 0.55
C LEU A 120 -4.66 -21.43 -0.83
N LEU A 121 -4.67 -20.38 -1.64
CA LEU A 121 -5.34 -20.38 -2.94
C LEU A 121 -4.42 -20.87 -4.06
N PRO A 122 -4.99 -21.48 -5.12
CA PRO A 122 -4.22 -21.85 -6.31
C PRO A 122 -3.77 -20.59 -7.07
N ALA A 123 -2.64 -20.69 -7.76
CA ALA A 123 -2.03 -19.57 -8.48
C ALA A 123 -2.97 -18.92 -9.52
N ARG A 124 -3.88 -19.71 -10.13
CA ARG A 124 -4.89 -19.22 -11.06
C ARG A 124 -5.87 -18.24 -10.39
N THR A 125 -6.34 -18.57 -9.19
CA THR A 125 -7.24 -17.70 -8.41
C THR A 125 -6.51 -16.43 -7.97
N ILE A 126 -5.26 -16.54 -7.50
CA ILE A 126 -4.46 -15.36 -7.14
C ILE A 126 -4.26 -14.42 -8.32
N ARG A 127 -3.99 -14.97 -9.51
CA ARG A 127 -3.90 -14.17 -10.75
C ARG A 127 -5.24 -13.51 -11.09
N GLY A 128 -6.36 -14.20 -10.91
CA GLY A 128 -7.70 -13.63 -11.08
C GLY A 128 -7.96 -12.45 -10.14
N ILE A 129 -7.64 -12.61 -8.85
CA ILE A 129 -7.76 -11.54 -7.84
C ILE A 129 -6.84 -10.37 -8.21
N PHE A 130 -5.58 -10.64 -8.55
CA PHE A 130 -4.64 -9.60 -8.98
C PHE A 130 -5.19 -8.79 -10.17
N ASN A 131 -5.66 -9.47 -11.22
CA ASN A 131 -6.24 -8.81 -12.39
C ASN A 131 -7.50 -8.02 -12.05
N ALA A 132 -8.38 -8.55 -11.18
CA ALA A 132 -9.59 -7.86 -10.75
C ALA A 132 -9.26 -6.56 -10.00
N PHE A 133 -8.25 -6.56 -9.14
CA PHE A 133 -7.81 -5.37 -8.42
C PHE A 133 -7.12 -4.35 -9.34
N ILE A 134 -6.32 -4.79 -10.32
CA ILE A 134 -5.79 -3.90 -11.36
C ILE A 134 -6.93 -3.24 -12.13
N LEU A 135 -7.94 -4.01 -12.56
CA LEU A 135 -9.11 -3.45 -13.26
C LEU A 135 -9.89 -2.48 -12.38
N LEU A 136 -10.12 -2.83 -11.11
CA LEU A 136 -10.81 -1.96 -10.16
C LEU A 136 -10.03 -0.66 -9.92
N HIS A 137 -8.70 -0.71 -9.90
CA HIS A 137 -7.88 0.47 -9.82
C HIS A 137 -8.01 1.37 -11.06
N LEU A 138 -8.04 0.79 -12.26
CA LEU A 138 -8.30 1.54 -13.49
C LEU A 138 -9.70 2.21 -13.45
N LEU A 139 -10.73 1.48 -13.02
CA LEU A 139 -12.08 2.02 -12.88
C LEU A 139 -12.17 3.15 -11.85
N THR A 140 -11.49 3.01 -10.71
CA THR A 140 -11.47 4.05 -9.67
C THR A 140 -10.63 5.26 -10.09
N SER A 141 -9.63 5.08 -10.97
CA SER A 141 -8.92 6.20 -11.61
C SER A 141 -9.84 7.03 -12.48
N VAL A 142 -10.68 6.37 -13.29
CA VAL A 142 -11.70 7.04 -14.12
C VAL A 142 -12.71 7.77 -13.25
N LEU A 143 -13.18 7.13 -12.17
CA LEU A 143 -14.11 7.78 -11.23
C LEU A 143 -13.47 9.00 -10.56
N ALA A 144 -12.20 8.90 -10.12
CA ALA A 144 -11.48 10.02 -9.52
C ALA A 144 -11.37 11.20 -10.51
N PHE A 145 -11.15 10.92 -11.80
CA PHE A 145 -11.14 11.94 -12.84
C PHE A 145 -12.46 12.73 -12.90
N TYR A 146 -13.58 12.02 -13.00
CA TYR A 146 -14.91 12.65 -13.11
C TYR A 146 -15.34 13.45 -11.89
N VAL A 147 -14.86 13.13 -10.69
CA VAL A 147 -15.30 13.82 -9.47
C VAL A 147 -14.66 15.20 -9.33
N LYS A 148 -13.38 15.40 -9.72
CA LYS A 148 -12.68 16.66 -9.44
C LYS A 148 -11.39 16.94 -10.23
N MET A 149 -11.02 16.14 -11.24
CA MET A 149 -9.73 16.33 -11.90
C MET A 149 -9.92 16.92 -13.30
N ASP A 150 -9.86 18.25 -13.37
CA ASP A 150 -10.00 18.98 -14.64
C ASP A 150 -8.75 18.90 -15.55
N ASN A 151 -7.69 18.22 -15.10
CA ASN A 151 -6.43 18.13 -15.81
C ASN A 151 -6.12 16.69 -16.27
N PHE A 152 -6.12 16.51 -17.59
CA PHE A 152 -5.83 15.23 -18.23
C PHE A 152 -4.42 14.69 -17.94
N LEU A 153 -3.40 15.55 -17.80
CA LEU A 153 -2.06 15.08 -17.42
C LEU A 153 -2.05 14.46 -16.02
N ILE A 154 -2.84 15.03 -15.09
CA ILE A 154 -2.92 14.51 -13.74
C ILE A 154 -3.64 13.16 -13.73
N TYR A 155 -4.67 12.98 -14.55
CA TYR A 155 -5.31 11.68 -14.70
C TYR A 155 -4.32 10.56 -15.14
N ILE A 156 -3.42 10.87 -16.07
CA ILE A 156 -2.40 9.92 -16.53
C ILE A 156 -1.50 9.44 -15.37
N THR A 157 -1.16 10.32 -14.41
CA THR A 157 -0.27 9.94 -13.29
C THR A 157 -0.89 8.90 -12.36
N PHE A 158 -2.23 8.79 -12.34
CA PHE A 158 -2.96 7.82 -11.52
C PHE A 158 -3.02 6.45 -12.20
N LEU A 159 -3.01 6.39 -13.53
CA LEU A 159 -3.04 5.13 -14.29
C LEU A 159 -1.68 4.42 -14.29
N ILE A 160 -0.59 5.18 -14.45
CA ILE A 160 0.77 4.65 -14.65
C ILE A 160 1.16 3.57 -13.62
N PRO A 161 0.98 3.77 -12.29
CA PRO A 161 1.38 2.78 -11.30
C PRO A 161 0.76 1.39 -11.50
N SER A 162 -0.52 1.33 -11.90
CA SER A 162 -1.19 0.05 -12.13
C SER A 162 -0.74 -0.65 -13.40
N ILE A 163 -0.47 0.10 -14.46
CA ILE A 163 0.09 -0.42 -15.71
C ILE A 163 1.47 -1.02 -15.45
N ILE A 164 2.33 -0.30 -14.71
CA ILE A 164 3.65 -0.81 -14.32
C ILE A 164 3.51 -2.05 -13.43
N THR A 165 2.62 -2.02 -12.43
CA THR A 165 2.37 -3.17 -11.54
C THR A 165 1.96 -4.41 -12.33
N TYR A 166 1.05 -4.25 -13.30
CA TYR A 166 0.61 -5.33 -14.17
C TYR A 166 1.76 -5.89 -15.03
N TRP A 167 2.54 -5.01 -15.65
CA TRP A 167 3.68 -5.41 -16.49
C TRP A 167 4.80 -6.09 -15.69
N LEU A 168 4.99 -5.70 -14.43
CA LEU A 168 5.98 -6.32 -13.53
C LEU A 168 5.55 -7.69 -13.00
N TYR A 169 4.26 -8.02 -13.03
CA TYR A 169 3.73 -9.30 -12.51
C TYR A 169 4.53 -10.54 -12.96
N PRO A 170 4.75 -10.83 -14.26
CA PRO A 170 5.47 -12.03 -14.70
C PRO A 170 6.92 -12.10 -14.20
N LYS A 171 7.57 -10.94 -14.01
CA LYS A 171 8.92 -10.85 -13.45
C LYS A 171 8.90 -11.02 -11.93
N ALA A 172 7.94 -10.40 -11.25
CA ALA A 172 7.80 -10.43 -9.80
C ALA A 172 7.54 -11.84 -9.27
N ILE A 173 6.68 -12.63 -9.93
CA ILE A 173 6.39 -14.01 -9.49
C ILE A 173 7.57 -14.99 -9.62
N LYS A 174 8.60 -14.63 -10.40
CA LYS A 174 9.80 -15.47 -10.63
C LYS A 174 11.04 -14.98 -9.88
N SER A 175 10.96 -13.79 -9.28
CA SER A 175 12.12 -13.09 -8.72
C SER A 175 12.06 -13.04 -7.20
N THR A 176 13.21 -13.13 -6.56
CA THR A 176 13.40 -12.83 -5.12
C THR A 176 14.25 -11.58 -4.91
N ASN A 177 14.57 -10.84 -5.98
CA ASN A 177 15.46 -9.69 -5.93
C ASN A 177 14.88 -8.56 -5.06
N ALA A 178 15.56 -8.23 -3.96
CA ALA A 178 15.16 -7.18 -3.03
C ALA A 178 14.88 -5.83 -3.71
N TYR A 179 15.69 -5.41 -4.70
CA TYR A 179 15.49 -4.14 -5.40
C TYR A 179 14.17 -4.05 -6.16
N LEU A 180 13.74 -5.15 -6.79
CA LEU A 180 12.45 -5.18 -7.50
C LEU A 180 11.29 -4.91 -6.54
N PHE A 181 11.36 -5.45 -5.33
CA PHE A 181 10.28 -5.34 -4.36
C PHE A 181 10.34 -4.02 -3.59
N TYR A 182 11.45 -3.74 -2.92
CA TYR A 182 11.55 -2.60 -2.00
C TYR A 182 11.78 -1.25 -2.69
N PHE A 183 12.39 -1.24 -3.88
CA PHE A 183 12.62 0.01 -4.61
C PHE A 183 11.57 0.22 -5.71
N VAL A 184 11.37 -0.78 -6.58
CA VAL A 184 10.46 -0.62 -7.72
C VAL A 184 9.01 -0.74 -7.28
N LEU A 185 8.58 -1.90 -6.77
CA LEU A 185 7.16 -2.14 -6.44
C LEU A 185 6.66 -1.24 -5.31
N ASP A 186 7.37 -1.15 -4.18
CA ASP A 186 7.01 -0.22 -3.10
C ASP A 186 7.10 1.25 -3.55
N GLY A 187 8.05 1.58 -4.42
CA GLY A 187 8.19 2.91 -5.01
C GLY A 187 7.00 3.33 -5.88
N LEU A 188 6.22 2.39 -6.43
CA LEU A 188 5.01 2.73 -7.20
C LEU A 188 3.96 3.47 -6.35
N MET A 189 4.00 3.30 -5.02
CA MET A 189 3.08 3.99 -4.12
C MET A 189 3.31 5.51 -4.12
N ILE A 190 4.55 5.98 -4.28
CA ILE A 190 4.91 7.42 -4.27
C ILE A 190 4.95 8.02 -5.68
N LEU A 191 4.94 7.20 -6.73
CA LEU A 191 5.08 7.66 -8.11
C LEU A 191 4.00 8.69 -8.51
N ALA A 192 2.73 8.39 -8.27
CA ALA A 192 1.62 9.30 -8.60
C ALA A 192 1.73 10.68 -7.91
N PRO A 193 1.89 10.79 -6.57
CA PRO A 193 2.02 12.09 -5.92
C PRO A 193 3.29 12.86 -6.32
N VAL A 194 4.40 12.17 -6.62
CA VAL A 194 5.62 12.85 -7.13
C VAL A 194 5.37 13.43 -8.53
N CYS A 195 4.78 12.66 -9.44
CA CYS A 195 4.43 13.17 -10.76
C CYS A 195 3.44 14.32 -10.69
N TYR A 196 2.43 14.24 -9.81
CA TYR A 196 1.49 15.32 -9.55
C TYR A 196 2.20 16.60 -9.08
N PHE A 197 3.09 16.47 -8.09
CA PHE A 197 3.86 17.61 -7.58
C PHE A 197 4.70 18.27 -8.67
N LEU A 198 5.36 17.47 -9.52
CA LEU A 198 6.14 17.98 -10.65
C LEU A 198 5.27 18.74 -11.66
N ILE A 199 4.10 18.19 -12.02
CA ILE A 199 3.17 18.85 -12.95
C ILE A 199 2.75 20.22 -12.41
N ILE A 200 2.39 20.30 -11.13
CA ILE A 200 2.01 21.56 -10.49
C ILE A 200 3.18 22.53 -10.45
N LEU A 201 4.39 22.06 -10.12
CA LEU A 201 5.57 22.90 -10.08
C LEU A 201 5.85 23.56 -11.43
N PHE A 202 5.77 22.81 -12.53
CA PHE A 202 6.00 23.34 -13.88
C PHE A 202 4.84 24.19 -14.42
N GLN A 203 3.62 24.07 -13.89
CA GLN A 203 2.50 24.93 -14.27
C GLN A 203 2.51 26.29 -13.59
N ASN A 204 3.24 26.43 -12.47
CA ASN A 204 3.32 27.65 -11.68
C ASN A 204 4.65 28.42 -11.87
N ILE A 205 5.51 27.96 -12.79
CA ILE A 205 6.73 28.65 -13.25
C ILE A 205 6.44 29.21 -14.63
#